data_AF-A0A3D5PZT6-F1
#
_entry.id   AF-A0A3D5PZT6-F1
#
_cell.length_a   1.000
_cell.length_b   1.000
_cell.length_c   1.000
_cell.angle_alpha   90.00
_cell.angle_beta   90.00
_cell.angle_gamma   90.00
#
_symmetry.space_group_name_H-M   'P 1'
#
loop_
_entity.id
_entity.type
_entity.pdbx_description
1 polymer ?
#
loop_
_entity_poly.entity_id
_entity_poly.type
_entity_poly.pdbx_seq_one_letter_code
_entity_poly.pdbx_strand_id
1 'polypeptide(L)'
;MFNRDMKIAGYDDELWTAMEAERNRQEVHIELIASENYTSPRVMEAQGSVLTNKYAEGYPGKRYYGGCEYVDIVEQLAIDYAKELFGATYANVQPHS
;
A
#
# COMPACT_ATOMS: atom_id res chain seq x y z
N MET A 1 -2.30 4.87 22.02
CA MET A 1 -1.63 5.00 20.70
C MET A 1 -0.52 3.97 20.66
N PHE A 2 -0.40 3.21 19.57
CA PHE A 2 0.66 2.20 19.43
C PHE A 2 2.04 2.88 19.34
N ASN A 3 3.07 2.28 19.92
CA ASN A 3 4.44 2.77 19.78
C ASN A 3 4.96 2.42 18.37
N ARG A 4 5.69 3.33 17.72
CA ARG A 4 6.39 3.08 16.45
C ARG A 4 7.45 1.98 16.55
N ASP A 5 7.92 1.69 17.77
CA ASP A 5 8.86 0.60 18.03
C ASP A 5 8.17 -0.77 18.15
N MET A 6 6.83 -0.84 18.06
CA MET A 6 6.13 -2.12 18.01
C MET A 6 6.44 -2.82 16.69
N LYS A 7 7.13 -3.97 16.80
CA LYS A 7 7.60 -4.78 15.68
C LYS A 7 7.11 -6.22 15.86
N ILE A 8 7.11 -6.97 14.77
CA ILE A 8 6.82 -8.40 14.80
C ILE A 8 7.93 -9.17 15.53
N ALA A 9 9.20 -8.83 15.30
CA ALA A 9 10.33 -9.41 16.02
C ALA A 9 10.19 -9.23 17.54
N GLY A 10 10.33 -10.32 18.30
CA GLY A 10 10.15 -10.37 19.75
C GLY A 10 8.69 -10.42 20.22
N TYR A 11 7.72 -10.21 19.33
CA TYR A 11 6.28 -10.41 19.60
C TYR A 11 5.79 -11.75 19.04
N ASP A 12 6.12 -12.01 17.78
CA ASP A 12 5.86 -13.27 17.06
C ASP A 12 7.10 -13.64 16.25
N ASP A 13 8.00 -14.39 16.89
CA ASP A 13 9.28 -14.78 16.31
C ASP A 13 9.13 -15.82 15.20
N GLU A 14 8.06 -16.61 15.21
CA GLU A 14 7.77 -17.56 14.13
C GLU A 14 7.40 -16.80 12.85
N LEU A 15 6.50 -15.82 12.95
CA LEU A 15 6.16 -14.95 11.84
C LEU A 15 7.37 -14.14 11.36
N TRP A 16 8.14 -13.55 12.27
CA TRP A 16 9.35 -12.80 11.91
C TRP A 16 10.35 -13.67 11.13
N THR A 17 10.59 -14.90 11.60
CA THR A 17 11.49 -15.85 10.95
C THR A 17 11.01 -16.18 9.53
N ALA A 18 9.70 -16.37 9.33
CA ALA A 18 9.13 -16.62 8.02
C ALA A 18 9.29 -15.40 7.07
N MET A 19 9.07 -14.18 7.57
CA MET A 19 9.26 -12.95 6.79
C MET A 19 10.71 -12.78 6.31
N GLU A 20 11.68 -13.00 7.19
CA GLU A 20 13.11 -12.89 6.85
C GLU A 20 13.56 -14.00 5.90
N ALA A 21 13.02 -15.21 6.05
CA ALA A 21 13.26 -16.32 5.12
C ALA A 21 12.76 -16.00 3.71
N GLU A 22 11.56 -15.40 3.58
CA GLU A 22 11.03 -14.98 2.26
C GLU A 22 11.85 -13.84 1.66
N ARG A 23 12.28 -12.84 2.45
CA ARG A 23 13.20 -11.81 1.96
C ARG A 23 14.48 -12.43 1.39
N ASN A 24 15.09 -13.35 2.14
CA ASN A 24 16.30 -14.03 1.69
C ASN A 24 16.03 -14.86 0.42
N ARG A 25 14.88 -15.58 0.34
CA ARG A 25 14.49 -16.31 -0.88
C ARG A 25 14.44 -15.36 -2.08
N GLN A 26 13.77 -14.21 -1.95
CA GLN A 26 13.65 -13.22 -3.01
C GLN A 26 15.00 -12.64 -3.46
N GLU A 27 15.97 -12.48 -2.55
CA GLU A 27 17.29 -11.92 -2.86
C GLU A 27 18.23 -12.93 -3.55
N VAL A 28 18.14 -14.22 -3.19
CA VAL A 28 19.06 -15.26 -3.69
C VAL A 28 18.51 -16.05 -4.87
N HIS A 29 17.19 -16.03 -5.08
CA HIS A 29 16.53 -16.76 -6.14
C HIS A 29 16.32 -15.89 -7.38
N ILE A 30 16.52 -16.49 -8.57
CA ILE A 30 16.14 -15.84 -9.82
C ILE A 30 14.64 -16.08 -10.03
N GLU A 31 13.84 -15.02 -9.89
CA GLU A 31 12.40 -15.09 -10.12
C GLU A 31 12.07 -14.91 -11.61
N LEU A 32 11.33 -15.86 -12.18
CA LEU A 32 10.99 -15.91 -13.61
C LEU A 32 9.48 -15.93 -13.87
N ILE A 33 8.67 -15.85 -12.81
CA ILE A 33 7.22 -15.70 -12.95
C ILE A 33 6.93 -14.32 -13.56
N ALA A 34 6.42 -14.32 -14.80
CA ALA A 34 6.28 -13.11 -15.61
C ALA A 34 5.36 -12.02 -15.01
N SER A 35 4.47 -12.39 -14.09
CA SER A 35 3.55 -11.48 -13.41
C SER A 35 4.04 -10.99 -12.05
N GLU A 36 5.13 -11.54 -11.53
CA GLU A 36 5.72 -11.10 -10.27
C GLU A 36 6.73 -9.97 -10.49
N ASN A 37 6.90 -9.15 -9.47
CA ASN A 37 7.85 -8.04 -9.49
C ASN A 37 8.25 -7.64 -8.07
N TYR A 38 9.38 -6.96 -7.94
CA TYR A 38 9.83 -6.37 -6.69
C TYR A 38 9.42 -4.91 -6.64
N THR A 39 8.50 -4.58 -5.74
CA THR A 39 8.07 -3.19 -5.57
C THR A 39 9.13 -2.35 -4.85
N SER A 40 9.09 -1.03 -5.04
CA SER A 40 10.06 -0.14 -4.39
C SER A 40 9.79 0.03 -2.88
N PRO A 41 10.81 0.32 -2.06
CA PRO A 41 10.61 0.65 -0.64
C PRO A 41 9.62 1.79 -0.38
N ARG A 42 9.50 2.74 -1.31
CA ARG A 42 8.54 3.86 -1.22
C ARG A 42 7.09 3.40 -1.33
N VAL A 43 6.82 2.37 -2.15
CA VAL A 43 5.49 1.76 -2.24
C VAL A 43 5.16 1.01 -0.95
N MET A 44 6.12 0.25 -0.42
CA MET A 44 5.94 -0.46 0.86
C MET A 44 5.70 0.50 2.03
N GLU A 45 6.38 1.65 2.06
CA GLU A 45 6.16 2.69 3.07
C GLU A 45 4.71 3.21 3.06
N ALA A 46 4.15 3.50 1.88
CA ALA A 46 2.77 3.95 1.75
C ALA A 46 1.77 2.85 2.13
N GLN A 47 2.00 1.60 1.67
CA GLN A 47 1.11 0.47 1.94
C GLN A 47 1.08 0.07 3.42
N GLY A 48 2.21 0.19 4.13
CA GLY A 48 2.31 -0.05 5.58
C GLY A 48 1.96 1.15 6.46
N SER A 49 1.36 2.21 5.90
CA SER A 49 1.12 3.45 6.62
C SER A 49 -0.22 3.47 7.38
N VAL A 50 -0.47 4.57 8.11
CA VAL A 50 -1.72 4.81 8.84
C VAL A 50 -2.95 4.94 7.94
N LEU A 51 -2.79 5.02 6.62
CA LEU A 51 -3.89 5.05 5.65
C LEU A 51 -4.81 3.83 5.81
N THR A 52 -4.27 2.68 6.21
CA THR A 52 -5.05 1.45 6.48
C THR A 52 -6.12 1.61 7.55
N ASN A 53 -6.00 2.60 8.44
CA ASN A 53 -6.95 2.81 9.53
C ASN A 53 -8.21 3.56 9.07
N LYS A 54 -8.21 4.11 7.84
CA LYS A 54 -9.28 5.00 7.40
C LYS A 54 -10.34 4.28 6.59
N TYR A 55 -11.59 4.37 7.05
CA TYR A 55 -12.77 4.05 6.26
C TYR A 55 -13.20 5.29 5.45
N ALA A 56 -13.25 5.18 4.12
CA ALA A 56 -13.43 6.32 3.20
C ALA A 56 -14.39 6.01 2.04
N GLU A 57 -15.54 5.42 2.33
CA GLU A 57 -16.55 5.09 1.32
C GLU A 57 -17.03 6.33 0.55
N GLY A 58 -17.23 6.17 -0.75
CA GLY A 58 -17.56 7.24 -1.70
C GLY A 58 -16.36 7.63 -2.55
N TYR A 59 -16.38 8.84 -3.11
CA TYR A 59 -15.29 9.41 -3.92
C TYR A 59 -14.75 10.68 -3.25
N PRO A 60 -13.56 11.19 -3.63
CA PRO A 60 -13.03 12.45 -3.11
C PRO A 60 -14.05 13.59 -3.17
N GLY A 61 -14.24 14.31 -2.06
CA GLY A 61 -15.25 15.37 -1.90
C GLY A 61 -16.71 14.89 -1.83
N LYS A 62 -16.97 13.59 -1.97
CA LYS A 62 -18.31 12.96 -1.91
C LYS A 62 -18.25 11.68 -1.07
N ARG A 63 -17.80 11.82 0.19
CA ARG A 63 -17.69 10.72 1.15
C ARG A 63 -18.96 10.55 1.96
N TYR A 64 -19.25 9.32 2.36
CA TYR A 64 -20.36 9.03 3.29
C TYR A 64 -19.99 9.35 4.75
N TYR A 65 -18.70 9.45 5.06
CA TYR A 65 -18.17 9.65 6.40
C TYR A 65 -17.15 10.80 6.46
N GLY A 66 -17.04 11.43 7.63
CA GLY A 66 -16.08 12.52 7.88
C GLY A 66 -14.63 12.07 8.07
N GLY A 67 -13.73 13.05 8.23
CA GLY A 67 -12.30 12.85 8.50
C GLY A 67 -11.50 12.36 7.29
N CYS A 68 -12.00 12.58 6.07
CA CYS A 68 -11.40 12.09 4.84
C CYS A 68 -10.49 13.12 4.14
N GLU A 69 -10.19 14.25 4.79
CA GLU A 69 -9.53 15.41 4.17
C GLU A 69 -8.19 15.04 3.52
N TYR A 70 -7.42 14.16 4.17
CA TYR A 70 -6.11 13.75 3.68
C TYR A 70 -6.15 12.53 2.76
N VAL A 71 -7.08 11.58 2.97
CA VAL A 71 -7.23 10.43 2.06
C VAL A 71 -7.83 10.85 0.71
N ASP A 72 -8.61 11.92 0.68
CA ASP A 72 -9.08 12.55 -0.56
C ASP A 72 -7.91 13.08 -1.40
N ILE A 73 -6.91 13.69 -0.75
CA ILE A 73 -5.68 14.14 -1.44
C ILE A 73 -4.93 12.94 -2.03
N VAL A 74 -4.76 11.87 -1.25
CA VAL A 74 -4.08 10.64 -1.70
C VAL A 74 -4.79 10.01 -2.90
N GLU A 75 -6.11 9.83 -2.83
CA GLU A 75 -6.88 9.23 -3.92
C GLU A 75 -6.90 10.12 -5.16
N GLN A 76 -7.01 11.45 -5.00
CA GLN A 76 -6.96 12.39 -6.12
C GLN A 76 -5.60 12.37 -6.83
N LEU A 77 -4.49 12.35 -6.08
CA LEU A 77 -3.15 12.21 -6.66
C LEU A 77 -3.02 10.90 -7.43
N ALA A 78 -3.51 9.78 -6.88
CA ALA A 78 -3.47 8.49 -7.57
C ALA A 78 -4.28 8.49 -8.88
N ILE A 79 -5.47 9.11 -8.89
CA ILE A 79 -6.28 9.31 -10.09
C ILE A 79 -5.52 10.14 -11.14
N ASP A 80 -4.94 11.27 -10.72
CA ASP A 80 -4.24 12.18 -11.61
C ASP A 80 -2.98 11.54 -12.21
N TYR A 81 -2.19 10.82 -11.39
CA TYR A 81 -1.02 10.08 -11.87
C TYR A 81 -1.39 8.95 -12.82
N ALA A 82 -2.46 8.20 -12.56
CA ALA A 82 -2.93 7.16 -13.48
C ALA A 82 -3.36 7.76 -14.81
N LYS A 83 -4.08 8.89 -14.78
CA LYS A 83 -4.49 9.61 -15.99
C LYS A 83 -3.30 10.13 -16.78
N GLU A 84 -2.30 10.70 -16.11
CA GLU A 84 -1.06 11.18 -16.74
C GLU A 84 -0.28 10.02 -17.38
N LEU A 85 -0.09 8.93 -16.63
CA LEU A 85 0.69 7.77 -17.06
C LEU A 85 0.09 7.09 -18.31
N PHE A 86 -1.23 6.98 -18.38
CA PHE A 86 -1.93 6.26 -19.45
C PHE A 86 -2.61 7.16 -20.48
N GLY A 87 -2.53 8.49 -20.34
CA GLY A 87 -3.26 9.44 -21.19
C GLY A 87 -4.79 9.31 -21.09
N ALA A 88 -5.30 8.89 -19.93
CA ALA A 88 -6.71 8.59 -19.74
C ALA A 88 -7.53 9.85 -19.36
N THR A 89 -8.79 9.91 -19.81
CA THR A 89 -9.72 10.98 -19.39
C THR A 89 -10.21 10.75 -17.95
N TYR A 90 -10.40 9.49 -17.56
CA TYR A 90 -10.93 9.07 -16.27
C TYR A 90 -10.14 7.86 -15.75
N ALA A 91 -10.00 7.76 -14.43
CA ALA A 91 -9.44 6.59 -13.74
C ALA A 91 -10.20 6.35 -12.44
N ASN A 92 -10.46 5.09 -12.12
CA ASN A 92 -10.91 4.65 -10.80
C ASN A 92 -9.80 3.78 -10.18
N VAL A 93 -9.35 4.15 -8.99
CA VAL A 93 -8.21 3.53 -8.29
C VAL A 93 -8.62 2.78 -7.01
N GLN A 94 -9.92 2.53 -6.83
CA GLN A 94 -10.47 1.80 -5.68
C GLN A 94 -10.52 0.26 -5.81
N PRO A 95 -10.49 -0.39 -7.00
CA PRO A 95 -10.46 -1.84 -7.08
C PRO A 95 -9.31 -2.46 -6.27
N HIS A 96 -9.60 -3.55 -5.55
CA HIS A 96 -8.64 -4.18 -4.65
C HIS A 96 -7.62 -5.09 -5.35
N SER A 97 -8.00 -5.72 -6.47
CA SER A 97 -7.15 -6.49 -7.36
C SER A 97 -7.87 -6.79 -8.68
#